data_AF-A0A812T4V2-F1
#
_entry.id   AF-A0A812T4V2-F1
#
_cell.length_a   1.000
_cell.length_b   1.000
_cell.length_c   1.000
_cell.angle_alpha   90.00
_cell.angle_beta   90.00
_cell.angle_gamma   90.00
#
_symmetry.space_group_name_H-M   'P 1'
#
loop_
_entity.id
_entity.type
_entity.pdbx_description
1 polymer ?
#
loop_
_entity_poly.entity_id
_entity_poly.type
_entity_poly.pdbx_seq_one_letter_code
_entity_poly.pdbx_strand_id
1 'polypeptide(L)' 'WERPSKALSAADPQSRPNQIQESVRAQLASLRHESKTDQKAAVKRLLVQWHPDRNPESQETATAIFQFIQQEKDKMLGL' A
#
# COMPACT_ATOMS: atom_id res chain seq x y z
N TRP A 1 27.22 -1.82 34.82
CA TRP A 1 25.77 -1.62 34.59
C TRP A 1 25.63 -0.82 33.30
N GLU A 2 25.78 -1.48 32.16
CA GLU A 2 25.65 -0.82 30.85
C GLU A 2 24.20 -0.99 30.39
N ARG A 3 23.50 0.13 30.20
CA ARG A 3 22.22 0.16 29.52
C ARG A 3 22.51 0.61 28.08
N PRO A 4 22.63 -0.29 27.09
CA PRO A 4 22.58 0.15 25.71
C PRO A 4 21.13 0.52 25.39
N SER A 5 20.93 1.81 25.20
CA SER A 5 19.72 2.47 24.73
C SER A 5 19.30 1.92 23.36
N LYS A 6 18.53 0.83 23.35
CA LYS A 6 17.80 0.39 22.16
C LYS A 6 16.44 1.09 22.12
N ALA A 7 16.47 2.42 22.06
CA ALA A 7 15.36 3.19 21.54
C ALA A 7 15.47 3.12 20.02
N LEU A 8 14.91 2.06 19.44
CA LEU A 8 14.71 1.96 18.00
C LEU A 8 13.88 3.17 17.58
N SER A 9 14.54 4.08 16.85
CA SER A 9 14.00 5.29 16.25
C SER A 9 12.64 5.05 15.61
N ALA A 10 11.58 5.47 16.28
CA ALA A 10 10.19 5.36 15.82
C ALA A 10 9.80 6.46 14.82
N ALA A 11 10.74 7.13 14.16
CA ALA A 11 10.42 8.30 13.33
C ALA A 11 11.42 8.53 12.19
N ASP A 12 11.80 7.49 11.47
CA ASP A 12 12.49 7.69 10.19
C ASP A 12 11.45 8.15 9.13
N PRO A 13 11.55 9.37 8.59
CA PRO A 13 10.58 9.88 7.62
C PRO A 13 10.56 9.04 6.32
N GLN A 14 11.58 8.24 6.04
CA GLN A 14 11.58 7.30 4.90
C GLN A 14 10.89 5.96 5.20
N SER A 15 10.60 5.62 6.45
CA SER A 15 9.89 4.36 6.79
C SER A 15 8.40 4.39 6.46
N ARG A 16 7.80 5.58 6.40
CA ARG A 16 6.37 5.77 6.13
C ARG A 16 5.94 5.22 4.76
N PRO A 17 6.56 5.60 3.63
CA PRO A 17 6.18 5.08 2.31
C PRO A 17 6.41 3.56 2.19
N ASN A 18 7.45 3.03 2.84
CA ASN A 18 7.75 1.60 2.77
C ASN A 18 6.72 0.75 3.53
N GLN A 19 6.31 1.18 4.74
CA GLN A 19 5.23 0.52 5.50
C GLN A 19 3.89 0.58 4.77
N ILE A 20 3.58 1.72 4.15
CA ILE A 20 2.39 1.89 3.32
C ILE A 20 2.37 0.87 2.19
N GLN A 21 3.49 0.72 1.46
CA GLN A 21 3.59 -0.21 0.35
C GLN A 21 3.48 -1.67 0.80
N GLU A 22 4.11 -2.03 1.92
CA GLU A 22 3.97 -3.36 2.52
C GLU A 22 2.53 -3.65 2.94
N SER A 23 1.85 -2.69 3.54
CA SER A 23 0.45 -2.84 3.96
C SER A 23 -0.50 -3.02 2.77
N VAL A 24 -0.30 -2.25 1.70
CA VAL A 24 -1.08 -2.41 0.46
C VAL A 24 -0.79 -3.75 -0.20
N ARG A 25 0.47 -4.18 -0.25
CA ARG A 25 0.86 -5.49 -0.77
C ARG A 25 0.21 -6.62 0.05
N ALA A 26 0.22 -6.54 1.37
CA ALA A 26 -0.40 -7.53 2.24
C ALA A 26 -1.92 -7.60 2.00
N GLN A 27 -2.60 -6.45 1.87
CA GLN A 27 -4.02 -6.41 1.53
C GLN A 27 -4.30 -7.06 0.16
N LEU A 28 -3.54 -6.70 -0.87
CA LEU A 28 -3.67 -7.32 -2.20
C LEU A 28 -3.39 -8.83 -2.19
N ALA A 29 -2.41 -9.27 -1.40
CA ALA A 29 -2.09 -10.68 -1.23
C ALA A 29 -3.20 -11.46 -0.51
N SER A 30 -3.92 -10.86 0.43
CA SER A 30 -5.09 -11.49 1.04
C SER A 30 -6.26 -11.56 0.05
N LEU A 31 -6.50 -10.47 -0.69
CA LEU A 31 -7.59 -10.38 -1.66
C LEU A 31 -7.47 -11.42 -2.79
N ARG A 32 -6.26 -11.81 -3.18
CA ARG A 32 -6.06 -12.86 -4.21
C ARG A 32 -6.76 -14.19 -3.87
N HIS A 33 -6.98 -14.47 -2.58
CA HIS A 33 -7.63 -15.69 -2.09
C HIS A 33 -9.15 -15.54 -1.97
N GLU A 34 -9.67 -14.32 -2.09
CA GLU A 34 -11.10 -14.00 -2.06
C GLU A 34 -11.75 -14.08 -3.46
N SER A 35 -13.06 -13.89 -3.49
CA SER A 35 -13.84 -13.89 -4.74
C SER A 35 -13.51 -12.68 -5.62
N LYS A 36 -13.59 -12.84 -6.95
CA LYS A 36 -13.35 -11.77 -7.92
C LYS A 36 -14.16 -10.49 -7.65
N THR A 37 -15.38 -10.64 -7.11
CA THR A 37 -16.25 -9.51 -6.73
C THR A 37 -15.64 -8.69 -5.59
N ASP A 38 -15.10 -9.36 -4.56
CA ASP A 38 -14.49 -8.70 -3.41
C ASP A 38 -13.15 -8.06 -3.78
N GLN A 39 -12.32 -8.79 -4.53
CA GLN A 39 -11.09 -8.27 -5.14
C GLN A 39 -11.34 -6.96 -5.88
N LYS A 40 -12.35 -6.92 -6.76
CA LYS A 40 -12.68 -5.73 -7.56
C LYS A 40 -13.18 -4.57 -6.69
N ALA A 41 -13.95 -4.86 -5.64
CA ALA A 41 -14.44 -3.85 -4.70
C ALA A 41 -13.30 -3.26 -3.87
N ALA A 42 -12.43 -4.11 -3.33
CA ALA A 42 -11.30 -3.70 -2.51
C ALA A 42 -10.22 -2.95 -3.31
N VAL A 43 -9.88 -3.42 -4.52
CA VAL A 43 -9.00 -2.69 -5.45
C VAL A 43 -9.55 -1.29 -5.74
N LYS A 44 -10.86 -1.16 -6.02
CA LYS A 44 -11.48 0.15 -6.26
C LYS A 44 -11.31 1.09 -5.06
N ARG A 45 -11.51 0.58 -3.84
CA ARG A 45 -11.32 1.36 -2.60
C ARG A 45 -9.86 1.81 -2.46
N LEU A 46 -8.91 0.92 -2.69
CA LEU A 46 -7.48 1.22 -2.65
C LEU A 46 -7.07 2.27 -3.70
N LEU A 47 -7.57 2.17 -4.93
CA LEU A 47 -7.29 3.16 -5.99
C LEU A 47 -7.81 4.56 -5.65
N VAL A 48 -9.00 4.65 -5.06
CA VAL A 48 -9.55 5.95 -4.62
C VAL A 48 -8.79 6.48 -3.40
N GLN A 49 -8.39 5.61 -2.47
CA GLN A 49 -7.63 5.97 -1.28
C GLN A 49 -6.22 6.49 -1.64
N TRP A 50 -5.56 5.83 -2.59
CA TRP A 50 -4.22 6.16 -3.08
C TRP A 50 -4.23 7.04 -4.33
N HIS A 51 -5.34 7.70 -4.66
CA HIS A 51 -5.37 8.60 -5.80
C HIS A 51 -4.47 9.83 -5.52
N PRO A 52 -3.63 10.27 -6.48
CA PRO A 52 -2.72 11.41 -6.28
C PRO A 52 -3.46 12.72 -5.97
N ASP A 53 -4.74 12.82 -6.36
CA ASP A 53 -5.63 13.95 -6.02
C ASP A 53 -5.93 14.02 -4.51
N ARG A 54 -6.09 12.88 -3.84
CA ARG A 54 -6.36 12.83 -2.39
C ARG A 54 -5.11 12.93 -1.53
N ASN A 55 -3.93 12.75 -2.14
CA ASN A 55 -2.64 12.74 -1.47
C ASN A 55 -1.70 13.79 -2.08
N PRO A 56 -2.05 15.09 -2.00
CA PRO A 56 -1.27 16.16 -2.63
C PRO A 56 0.14 16.29 -2.03
N GLU A 57 0.34 15.94 -0.77
CA GLU A 57 1.65 15.97 -0.09
C GLU A 57 2.58 14.80 -0.49
N SER A 58 2.01 13.73 -1.06
CA SER A 58 2.69 12.46 -1.30
C SER A 58 2.28 11.90 -2.66
N GLN A 59 2.20 12.76 -3.68
CA GLN A 59 1.76 12.38 -5.02
C GLN A 59 2.66 11.31 -5.64
N GLU A 60 3.97 11.37 -5.44
CA GLU A 60 4.91 10.36 -5.94
C GLU A 60 4.63 8.99 -5.33
N THR A 61 4.55 8.91 -3.99
CA THR A 61 4.21 7.67 -3.27
C THR A 61 2.83 7.16 -3.66
N ALA A 62 1.83 8.05 -3.71
CA ALA A 62 0.47 7.70 -4.09
C ALA A 62 0.42 7.15 -5.53
N THR A 63 1.15 7.78 -6.46
CA THR A 63 1.25 7.31 -7.85
C THR A 63 1.92 5.94 -7.95
N ALA A 64 3.02 5.72 -7.22
CA ALA A 64 3.70 4.42 -7.18
C ALA A 64 2.79 3.31 -6.64
N ILE A 65 2.09 3.58 -5.53
CA ILE A 65 1.11 2.66 -4.95
C ILE A 65 -0.07 2.44 -5.89
N PHE A 66 -0.57 3.49 -6.54
CA PHE A 66 -1.69 3.43 -7.48
C PHE A 66 -1.36 2.56 -8.70
N GLN A 67 -0.17 2.75 -9.29
CA GLN A 67 0.32 1.90 -10.38
C GLN A 67 0.48 0.44 -9.93
N PHE A 68 1.00 0.21 -8.72
CA PHE A 68 1.13 -1.12 -8.15
C PHE A 68 -0.24 -1.82 -8.00
N ILE A 69 -1.24 -1.13 -7.45
CA ILE A 69 -2.62 -1.63 -7.33
C ILE A 69 -3.23 -1.90 -8.71
N GLN A 70 -2.96 -1.04 -9.70
CA GLN A 70 -3.42 -1.25 -11.08
C GLN A 70 -2.79 -2.47 -11.74
N GLN A 71 -1.50 -2.76 -11.51
CA GLN A 71 -0.90 -3.98 -12.04
C GLN A 71 -1.46 -5.22 -11.37
N GLU A 72 -1.64 -5.19 -10.05
CA GLU A 72 -2.14 -6.36 -9.33
C GLU A 72 -3.61 -6.64 -9.67
N LYS A 73 -4.45 -5.62 -9.87
CA LYS A 73 -5.83 -5.82 -10.33
C LYS A 73 -5.86 -6.47 -11.72
N ASP A 74 -4.96 -6.05 -12.61
CA ASP A 74 -4.86 -6.53 -13.99
C ASP A 74 -4.47 -8.01 -13.97
N LYS A 75 -3.46 -8.34 -13.17
CA LYS A 75 -3.02 -9.72 -12.94
C LYS A 75 -4.07 -10.60 -12.27
N MET A 76 -4.83 -10.09 -11.31
CA MET A 76 -5.89 -10.84 -10.62
C MET A 76 -7.16 -11.02 -11.47
N LEU A 77 -7.59 -9.96 -12.16
CA LEU A 77 -8.84 -9.94 -12.92
C LEU A 77 -8.67 -10.39 -14.37
N GLY A 78 -7.42 -10.42 -14.87
CA GLY A 78 -7.05 -10.89 -16.20
C GLY A 78 -7.78 -10.16 -17.33
N LEU A 79 -7.85 -8.83 -17.26
CA LEU A 79 -8.58 -7.98 -18.21
C LEU A 79 -7.66 -7.37 -19.26
#